data_AF-A0AAX3YK02-F1
#
_entry.id   AF-A0AAX3YK02-F1
#
_cell.length_a   1.000
_cell.length_b   1.000
_cell.length_c   1.000
_cell.angle_alpha   90.00
_cell.angle_beta   90.00
_cell.angle_gamma   90.00
#
_symmetry.space_group_name_H-M   'P 1'
#
loop_
_entity.id
_entity.type
_entity.pdbx_description
1 polymer ?
#
loop_
_entity_poly.entity_id
_entity_poly.type
_entity_poly.pdbx_seq_one_letter_code
_entity_poly.pdbx_strand_id
1 'polypeptide(L)'
;MPTSYLVELVTYWRDEFDWRAQEKSLDTIPQFVTEIDGQNIHFLHVRSPEPDALALVLTHGWPGSFVEFLDVIGPLTDPAAHGGNPADAFHVVVPSLPGFGFSGPVRESGWDTTRIATAWAELMSRLGYHRYGVAGSPEPGVPVHVRGVRLHLHPVHETRDSRCRAG
;
A
#
# COMPACT_ATOMS: atom_id res chain seq x y z
N MET A 1 -14.30 -7.78 -25.54
CA MET A 1 -14.77 -6.40 -25.66
C MET A 1 -15.27 -6.16 -27.07
N PRO A 2 -16.41 -5.47 -27.28
CA PRO A 2 -16.90 -5.11 -28.62
C PRO A 2 -15.94 -4.16 -29.35
N THR A 3 -15.73 -4.36 -30.65
CA THR A 3 -14.80 -3.56 -31.44
C THR A 3 -15.21 -2.09 -31.52
N SER A 4 -16.50 -1.79 -31.63
CA SER A 4 -17.01 -0.41 -31.68
C SER A 4 -16.63 0.38 -30.43
N TYR A 5 -16.83 -0.20 -29.25
CA TYR A 5 -16.43 0.42 -27.98
C TYR A 5 -14.92 0.64 -27.89
N LEU A 6 -14.11 -0.33 -28.34
CA LEU A 6 -12.65 -0.17 -28.35
C LEU A 6 -12.21 0.96 -29.29
N VAL A 7 -12.86 1.13 -30.43
CA VAL A 7 -12.59 2.24 -31.35
C VAL A 7 -12.91 3.58 -30.68
N GLU A 8 -14.07 3.71 -30.05
CA GLU A 8 -14.47 4.93 -29.32
C GLU A 8 -13.49 5.26 -28.19
N LEU A 9 -13.13 4.27 -27.38
CA LEU A 9 -12.18 4.45 -26.27
C LEU A 9 -10.79 4.89 -26.75
N VAL A 10 -10.27 4.28 -27.81
CA VAL A 10 -8.97 4.65 -28.40
C VAL A 10 -9.01 6.05 -28.99
N THR A 11 -10.11 6.44 -29.65
CA THR A 11 -10.29 7.80 -30.17
C THR A 11 -10.25 8.82 -29.03
N TYR A 12 -11.02 8.60 -27.97
CA TYR A 12 -10.99 9.49 -26.79
C TYR A 12 -9.59 9.56 -26.17
N TRP A 13 -8.93 8.41 -26.00
CA TRP A 13 -7.59 8.38 -25.40
C TRP A 13 -6.55 9.14 -26.22
N ARG A 14 -6.63 9.06 -27.56
CA ARG A 14 -5.69 9.75 -28.46
C ARG A 14 -5.95 11.25 -28.54
N ASP A 15 -7.22 11.64 -28.63
CA ASP A 15 -7.60 12.98 -29.09
C ASP A 15 -8.07 13.90 -27.94
N GLU A 16 -8.53 13.34 -26.81
CA GLU A 16 -9.19 14.11 -25.74
C GLU A 16 -8.60 13.88 -24.33
N PHE A 17 -8.07 12.69 -24.04
CA PHE A 17 -7.56 12.39 -22.71
C PHE A 17 -6.28 13.16 -22.38
N ASP A 18 -6.38 14.09 -21.44
CA ASP A 18 -5.25 14.88 -20.97
C ASP A 18 -4.45 14.16 -19.87
N TRP A 19 -3.39 13.46 -20.28
CA TRP A 19 -2.46 12.81 -19.35
C TRP A 19 -1.78 13.81 -18.39
N ARG A 20 -1.45 15.02 -18.84
CA ARG A 20 -0.75 16.00 -18.00
C ARG A 20 -1.65 16.58 -16.93
N ALA A 21 -2.96 16.66 -17.18
CA ALA A 21 -3.93 16.96 -16.14
C ALA A 21 -3.98 15.86 -15.07
N GLN A 22 -3.98 14.58 -15.48
CA GLN A 22 -3.97 13.45 -14.53
C GLN A 22 -2.67 13.38 -13.73
N GLU A 23 -1.52 13.56 -14.39
CA GLU A 23 -0.21 13.61 -13.75
C GLU A 23 -0.14 14.72 -12.69
N LYS A 24 -0.57 15.94 -13.01
CA LYS A 24 -0.64 17.05 -12.04
C LYS A 24 -1.55 16.73 -10.85
N SER A 25 -2.66 16.03 -11.09
CA SER A 25 -3.56 15.59 -10.01
C SER A 25 -2.85 14.61 -9.09
N LEU A 26 -2.16 13.60 -9.65
CA LEU A 26 -1.37 12.62 -8.90
C LEU A 26 -0.25 13.27 -8.09
N ASP A 27 0.44 14.26 -8.66
CA ASP A 27 1.55 14.97 -8.01
C ASP A 27 1.13 15.76 -6.76
N THR A 28 -0.17 16.03 -6.56
CA THR A 28 -0.66 16.65 -5.32
C THR A 28 -0.61 15.71 -4.12
N ILE A 29 -0.46 14.41 -4.36
CA ILE A 29 -0.45 13.39 -3.33
C ILE A 29 1.01 13.00 -3.03
N PRO A 30 1.44 13.01 -1.75
CA PRO A 30 2.78 12.61 -1.37
C PRO A 30 3.10 11.16 -1.81
N GLN A 31 4.08 11.03 -2.69
CA GLN A 31 4.54 9.77 -3.27
C GLN A 31 6.03 9.58 -3.02
N PHE A 32 6.43 8.34 -2.78
CA PHE A 32 7.78 7.98 -2.37
C PHE A 32 8.22 6.70 -3.06
N VAL A 33 9.54 6.51 -3.16
CA VAL A 33 10.15 5.24 -3.59
C VAL A 33 11.21 4.84 -2.59
N THR A 34 11.22 3.57 -2.19
CA THR A 34 12.27 2.96 -1.38
C THR A 34 12.66 1.62 -1.98
N GLU A 35 13.87 1.14 -1.70
CA GLU A 35 14.25 -0.23 -2.00
C GLU A 35 13.96 -1.15 -0.81
N ILE A 36 13.23 -2.24 -1.04
CA ILE A 36 12.96 -3.29 -0.05
C ILE A 36 13.24 -4.64 -0.72
N ASP A 37 14.06 -5.45 -0.08
CA ASP A 37 14.43 -6.78 -0.56
C ASP A 37 14.92 -6.77 -2.03
N GLY A 38 15.77 -5.79 -2.34
CA GLY A 38 16.36 -5.59 -3.67
C GLY A 38 15.40 -5.04 -4.73
N GLN A 39 14.14 -4.73 -4.41
CA GLN A 39 13.14 -4.19 -5.35
C GLN A 39 12.76 -2.74 -5.03
N ASN A 40 12.60 -1.91 -6.05
CA ASN A 40 11.98 -0.60 -5.89
C ASN A 40 10.49 -0.76 -5.56
N ILE A 41 10.07 -0.10 -4.49
CA ILE A 41 8.69 -0.02 -4.04
C ILE A 41 8.28 1.45 -4.08
N HIS A 42 7.37 1.77 -5.00
CA HIS A 42 6.63 3.02 -5.00
C HIS A 42 5.45 2.93 -4.02
N PHE A 43 5.17 4.02 -3.30
CA PHE A 43 4.00 4.11 -2.44
C PHE A 43 3.54 5.56 -2.20
N LEU A 44 2.23 5.73 -2.00
CA LEU A 44 1.65 6.95 -1.47
C LEU A 44 1.66 6.86 0.07
N HIS A 45 1.91 7.98 0.73
CA HIS A 45 1.78 8.08 2.19
C HIS A 45 1.12 9.39 2.58
N VAL A 46 -0.13 9.30 3.05
CA VAL A 46 -0.94 10.45 3.45
C VAL A 46 -1.28 10.35 4.92
N ARG A 47 -0.79 11.33 5.70
CA ARG A 47 -1.04 11.42 7.14
C ARG A 47 -2.36 12.14 7.38
N SER A 48 -3.28 11.49 8.08
CA SER A 48 -4.40 12.17 8.76
C SER A 48 -3.93 13.36 9.62
N PRO A 49 -4.72 14.45 9.71
CA PRO A 49 -4.55 15.49 10.73
C PRO A 49 -4.80 14.99 12.15
N GLU A 50 -5.52 13.88 12.33
CA GLU A 50 -5.75 13.26 13.63
C GLU A 50 -4.49 12.48 14.06
N PRO A 51 -3.84 12.85 15.18
CA PRO A 51 -2.55 12.27 15.57
C PRO A 51 -2.63 10.80 16.00
N ASP A 52 -3.80 10.38 16.48
CA ASP A 52 -4.07 9.02 16.97
C ASP A 52 -4.67 8.11 15.89
N ALA A 53 -4.76 8.57 14.64
CA ALA A 53 -5.29 7.81 13.52
C ALA A 53 -4.56 6.48 13.32
N LEU A 54 -5.31 5.39 13.12
CA LEU A 54 -4.72 4.08 12.87
C LEU A 54 -4.04 4.07 11.49
N ALA A 55 -2.86 3.48 11.37
CA ALA A 55 -2.26 3.29 10.05
C ALA A 55 -2.99 2.18 9.27
N LEU A 56 -3.21 2.39 7.98
CA LEU A 56 -3.87 1.46 7.07
C LEU A 56 -3.06 1.34 5.79
N VAL A 57 -2.64 0.12 5.45
CA VAL A 57 -2.01 -0.18 4.17
C VAL A 57 -3.03 -0.76 3.19
N LEU A 58 -3.16 -0.14 2.02
CA LEU A 58 -4.11 -0.51 0.96
C LEU A 58 -3.36 -1.11 -0.23
N THR A 59 -3.61 -2.39 -0.52
CA THR A 59 -2.93 -3.12 -1.61
C THR A 59 -3.89 -3.35 -2.77
N HIS A 60 -3.56 -2.84 -3.96
CA HIS A 60 -4.29 -3.15 -5.19
C HIS A 60 -3.98 -4.58 -5.69
N GLY A 61 -4.84 -5.12 -6.54
CA GLY A 61 -4.63 -6.41 -7.22
C GLY A 61 -4.23 -6.26 -8.68
N TRP A 62 -4.25 -7.37 -9.43
CA TRP A 62 -4.22 -7.38 -10.90
C TRP A 62 -5.65 -7.45 -11.47
N PRO A 63 -6.00 -6.72 -12.55
CA PRO A 63 -5.17 -5.81 -13.35
C PRO A 63 -5.21 -4.35 -12.86
N GLY A 64 -5.22 -4.14 -11.54
CA GLY A 64 -5.39 -2.85 -10.88
C GLY A 64 -4.12 -2.03 -10.68
N SER A 65 -4.28 -0.88 -10.02
CA SER A 65 -3.19 0.03 -9.64
C SER A 65 -3.57 0.89 -8.43
N PHE A 66 -2.59 1.57 -7.84
CA PHE A 66 -2.82 2.49 -6.72
C PHE A 66 -3.85 3.61 -7.02
N VAL A 67 -4.11 3.91 -8.30
CA VAL A 67 -5.09 4.92 -8.76
C VAL A 67 -6.51 4.57 -8.32
N GLU A 68 -6.81 3.29 -8.07
CA GLU A 68 -8.13 2.85 -7.58
C GLU A 68 -8.51 3.44 -6.22
N PHE A 69 -7.51 3.92 -5.45
CA PHE A 69 -7.73 4.40 -4.10
C PHE A 69 -7.79 5.92 -3.97
N LEU A 70 -7.57 6.69 -5.05
CA LEU A 70 -7.43 8.16 -4.95
C LEU A 70 -8.65 8.82 -4.30
N ASP A 71 -9.85 8.41 -4.69
CA ASP A 71 -11.10 8.99 -4.19
C ASP A 71 -11.39 8.65 -2.72
N VAL A 72 -10.79 7.57 -2.19
CA VAL A 72 -11.01 7.17 -0.79
C VAL A 72 -9.93 7.68 0.17
N ILE A 73 -8.78 8.16 -0.34
CA ILE A 73 -7.70 8.69 0.50
C ILE A 73 -8.19 9.86 1.36
N GLY A 74 -8.88 10.84 0.77
CA GLY A 74 -9.40 12.01 1.49
C GLY A 74 -10.35 11.61 2.63
N PRO A 75 -11.47 10.92 2.35
CA PRO A 75 -12.42 10.48 3.38
C PRO A 75 -11.81 9.59 4.46
N LEU A 76 -10.81 8.76 4.14
CA LEU A 76 -10.12 7.92 5.14
C LEU A 76 -9.15 8.72 5.99
N THR A 77 -8.48 9.73 5.45
CA THR A 77 -7.46 10.51 6.18
C THR A 77 -8.06 11.68 6.95
N ASP A 78 -9.05 12.38 6.41
CA ASP A 78 -9.74 13.51 7.03
C ASP A 78 -11.26 13.32 6.97
N PRO A 79 -11.81 12.35 7.72
CA PRO A 79 -13.25 12.10 7.71
C PRO A 79 -14.06 13.33 8.12
N ALA A 80 -13.53 14.20 8.98
CA ALA A 80 -14.21 15.42 9.43
C ALA A 80 -14.51 16.38 8.26
N ALA A 81 -13.54 16.61 7.37
CA ALA A 81 -13.72 17.40 6.15
C ALA A 81 -14.69 16.75 5.14
N HIS A 82 -14.97 15.46 5.29
CA HIS A 82 -15.83 14.68 4.41
C HIS A 82 -17.16 14.24 5.08
N GLY A 83 -17.52 14.82 6.22
CA GLY A 83 -18.82 14.58 6.90
C GLY A 83 -18.89 13.30 7.75
N GLY A 84 -17.75 12.66 8.00
CA GLY A 84 -17.59 11.52 8.90
C GLY A 84 -17.14 11.91 10.31
N ASN A 85 -16.89 10.89 11.14
CA ASN A 85 -16.39 11.08 12.50
C ASN A 85 -14.86 11.15 12.52
N PRO A 86 -14.24 12.21 13.11
CA PRO A 86 -12.79 12.30 13.26
C PRO A 86 -12.13 11.07 13.88
N ALA A 87 -12.82 10.39 14.80
CA ALA A 87 -12.30 9.20 15.47
C ALA A 87 -12.09 7.99 14.54
N ASP A 88 -12.68 8.01 13.34
CA ASP A 88 -12.57 6.94 12.34
C ASP A 88 -11.45 7.22 11.32
N ALA A 89 -10.56 8.17 11.59
CA ALA A 89 -9.48 8.56 10.69
C ALA A 89 -8.34 7.53 10.62
N PHE A 90 -7.69 7.48 9.45
CA PHE A 90 -6.53 6.62 9.17
C PHE A 90 -5.34 7.43 8.65
N HIS A 91 -4.12 7.03 9.01
CA HIS A 91 -2.96 7.32 8.17
C HIS A 91 -2.92 6.29 7.03
N VAL A 92 -2.91 6.73 5.78
CA VAL A 92 -3.07 5.82 4.63
C VAL A 92 -1.73 5.63 3.90
N VAL A 93 -1.38 4.37 3.66
CA VAL A 93 -0.22 3.96 2.84
C VAL A 93 -0.74 3.13 1.66
N VAL A 94 -0.42 3.51 0.43
CA VAL A 94 -0.87 2.80 -0.78
C VAL A 94 0.35 2.42 -1.62
N PRO A 95 0.95 1.24 -1.39
CA PRO A 95 2.06 0.81 -2.20
C PRO A 95 1.60 0.26 -3.55
N SER A 96 2.43 0.48 -4.57
CA SER A 96 2.32 -0.23 -5.84
C SER A 96 3.00 -1.59 -5.73
N LEU A 97 2.33 -2.65 -6.17
CA LEU A 97 2.89 -4.00 -6.15
C LEU A 97 4.26 -4.06 -6.86
N PRO A 98 5.19 -4.90 -6.39
CA PRO A 98 6.40 -5.25 -7.15
C PRO A 98 6.04 -5.69 -8.57
N GLY A 99 6.62 -5.06 -9.59
CA GLY A 99 6.26 -5.33 -10.99
C GLY A 99 5.19 -4.41 -11.57
N PHE A 100 4.57 -3.53 -10.77
CA PHE A 100 3.42 -2.72 -11.18
C PHE A 100 3.70 -1.22 -11.08
N GLY A 101 3.10 -0.47 -12.01
CA GLY A 101 3.12 0.99 -12.02
C GLY A 101 4.52 1.56 -11.81
N PHE A 102 4.65 2.44 -10.83
CA PHE A 102 5.91 3.10 -10.52
C PHE A 102 6.88 2.29 -9.64
N SER A 103 6.48 1.12 -9.13
CA SER A 103 7.43 0.15 -8.56
C SER A 103 8.30 -0.50 -9.65
N GLY A 104 7.84 -0.42 -10.91
CA GLY A 104 8.57 -0.90 -12.09
C GLY A 104 8.67 -2.43 -12.16
N PRO A 105 9.29 -2.97 -13.23
CA PRO A 105 9.49 -4.41 -13.40
C PRO A 105 10.24 -5.04 -12.22
N VAL A 106 9.91 -6.29 -11.90
CA VAL A 106 10.63 -7.04 -10.87
C VAL A 106 12.06 -7.33 -11.32
N ARG A 107 13.03 -7.14 -10.42
CA ARG A 107 14.45 -7.44 -10.69
C ARG A 107 14.79 -8.92 -10.58
N GLU A 108 14.02 -9.65 -9.78
CA GLU A 108 14.18 -11.07 -9.54
C GLU A 108 12.82 -11.79 -9.50
N SER A 109 12.83 -13.10 -9.73
CA SER A 109 11.64 -13.94 -9.59
C SER A 109 11.31 -14.21 -8.11
N GLY A 110 10.16 -14.86 -7.85
CA GLY A 110 9.77 -15.29 -6.50
C GLY A 110 9.02 -14.23 -5.69
N TRP A 111 8.49 -13.18 -6.33
CA TRP A 111 7.53 -12.26 -5.71
C TRP A 111 6.14 -12.90 -5.59
N ASP A 112 5.99 -13.76 -4.57
CA ASP A 112 4.70 -14.31 -4.16
C ASP A 112 4.02 -13.46 -3.08
N THR A 113 2.78 -13.79 -2.73
CA THR A 113 1.98 -13.08 -1.72
C THR A 113 2.70 -12.97 -0.36
N THR A 114 3.51 -13.97 0.01
CA THR A 114 4.25 -13.99 1.29
C THR A 114 5.43 -13.01 1.27
N ARG A 115 6.18 -12.99 0.17
CA ARG A 115 7.29 -12.03 -0.03
C ARG A 115 6.75 -10.60 -0.08
N ILE A 116 5.64 -10.37 -0.77
CA ILE A 116 4.95 -9.07 -0.81
C ILE A 116 4.51 -8.65 0.60
N ALA A 117 3.88 -9.54 1.37
CA ALA A 117 3.46 -9.23 2.74
C ALA A 117 4.65 -8.89 3.66
N THR A 118 5.80 -9.54 3.44
CA THR A 118 7.04 -9.24 4.17
C THR A 118 7.58 -7.86 3.80
N ALA A 119 7.54 -7.49 2.52
CA ALA A 119 7.91 -6.15 2.07
C ALA A 119 6.99 -5.06 2.64
N TRP A 120 5.68 -5.33 2.77
CA TRP A 120 4.74 -4.41 3.45
C TRP A 120 5.01 -4.28 4.94
N ALA A 121 5.33 -5.37 5.63
CA ALA A 121 5.72 -5.29 7.03
C ALA A 121 6.98 -4.44 7.22
N GLU A 122 7.99 -4.61 6.36
CA GLU A 122 9.20 -3.78 6.35
C GLU A 122 8.90 -2.32 6.01
N LEU A 123 8.07 -2.05 5.01
CA LEU A 123 7.64 -0.70 4.64
C LEU A 123 6.98 0.01 5.83
N MET A 124 6.00 -0.64 6.46
CA MET A 124 5.28 -0.09 7.60
C MET A 124 6.20 0.11 8.82
N SER A 125 7.15 -0.80 9.04
CA SER A 125 8.20 -0.66 10.06
C SER A 125 9.07 0.58 9.83
N ARG A 126 9.55 0.80 8.60
CA ARG A 126 10.34 2.00 8.23
C ARG A 126 9.58 3.30 8.41
N LEU A 127 8.27 3.29 8.21
CA LEU A 127 7.38 4.43 8.45
C LEU A 127 7.03 4.63 9.94
N GLY A 128 7.50 3.75 10.83
CA GLY A 128 7.27 3.82 12.28
C GLY A 128 5.94 3.24 12.74
N TYR A 129 5.23 2.49 11.90
CA TYR A 129 3.95 1.89 12.25
C TYR A 129 4.09 0.46 12.75
N HIS A 130 3.99 0.29 14.07
CA HIS A 130 4.03 -1.04 14.71
C HIS A 130 2.66 -1.72 14.84
N ARG A 131 1.58 -0.96 14.64
CA ARG A 131 0.20 -1.46 14.61
C ARG A 131 -0.52 -0.81 13.44
N TYR A 132 -1.07 -1.62 12.54
CA TYR A 132 -1.77 -1.14 11.36
C TYR A 132 -2.83 -2.15 10.90
N GLY A 133 -3.84 -1.62 10.21
CA GLY A 133 -4.77 -2.42 9.42
C GLY A 133 -4.18 -2.70 8.04
N VAL A 134 -4.60 -3.81 7.43
CA VAL A 134 -4.28 -4.15 6.04
C VAL A 134 -5.60 -4.31 5.31
N ALA A 135 -5.75 -3.73 4.13
CA ALA A 135 -6.89 -3.95 3.25
C ALA A 135 -6.42 -4.16 1.80
N GLY A 136 -7.16 -5.00 1.07
CA GLY A 136 -6.86 -5.36 -0.31
C GLY A 136 -6.10 -6.67 -0.45
N SER A 137 -5.84 -7.07 -1.69
CA SER A 137 -5.19 -8.33 -2.03
C SER A 137 -4.44 -8.19 -3.37
N PRO A 138 -3.23 -8.77 -3.50
CA PRO A 138 -2.56 -8.86 -4.80
C PRO A 138 -3.26 -9.83 -5.77
N GLU A 139 -4.09 -10.74 -5.24
CA GLU A 139 -4.75 -11.78 -6.02
C GLU A 139 -6.07 -11.29 -6.64
N PRO A 140 -6.36 -11.62 -7.91
CA PRO A 140 -7.62 -11.26 -8.56
C PRO A 140 -8.84 -11.80 -7.79
N GLY A 141 -9.84 -10.95 -7.55
CA GLY A 141 -11.14 -11.36 -7.03
C GLY A 141 -11.21 -11.70 -5.53
N VAL A 142 -10.14 -11.47 -4.76
CA VAL A 142 -10.18 -11.63 -3.30
C VAL A 142 -10.77 -10.35 -2.67
N PRO A 143 -11.91 -10.42 -1.95
CA PRO A 143 -12.51 -9.24 -1.34
C PRO A 143 -11.58 -8.61 -0.30
N VAL A 144 -11.58 -7.28 -0.25
CA VAL A 144 -10.87 -6.47 0.74
C VAL A 144 -11.23 -6.97 2.15
N HIS A 145 -10.26 -7.53 2.86
CA HIS A 145 -10.43 -7.96 4.25
C HIS A 145 -9.56 -7.08 5.15
N VAL A 146 -10.18 -6.30 6.03
CA VAL A 146 -9.44 -5.58 7.07
C VAL A 146 -9.03 -6.57 8.14
N ARG A 147 -7.78 -7.06 8.07
CA ARG A 147 -7.17 -7.79 9.18
C ARG A 147 -6.28 -6.83 9.95
N GLY A 148 -6.54 -6.68 11.25
CA GLY A 148 -5.55 -6.11 12.16
C GLY A 148 -4.39 -7.09 12.27
N VAL A 149 -3.24 -6.72 11.69
CA VAL A 149 -2.02 -7.52 11.88
C VAL A 149 -1.54 -7.24 13.30
N ARG A 150 -1.87 -8.14 14.23
CA ARG A 150 -1.15 -8.27 15.48
C ARG A 150 -0.01 -9.24 15.20
N LEU A 151 1.16 -8.71 14.80
CA LEU A 151 2.37 -9.53 14.83
C LEU A 151 2.55 -9.99 16.28
N HIS A 152 2.25 -11.25 16.54
CA HIS A 152 2.62 -11.88 17.80
C HIS A 152 4.14 -11.96 17.81
N LEU A 153 4.77 -10.93 18.39
CA LEU A 153 6.11 -11.03 18.92
C LEU A 153 6.05 -12.13 19.98
N HIS A 154 6.47 -13.34 19.63
CA HIS A 154 6.84 -14.31 20.63
C HIS A 154 8.05 -13.71 21.36
N PRO A 155 7.97 -13.49 22.69
CA PRO A 155 9.16 -13.15 23.44
C PRO A 155 10.12 -14.32 23.29
N VAL A 156 11.28 -14.07 22.70
CA VAL A 156 12.40 -15.02 22.74
C VAL A 156 12.69 -15.19 24.23
N HIS A 157 12.34 -16.36 24.74
CA HIS A 157 12.53 -16.70 26.13
C HIS A 157 14.02 -16.62 26.43
N GLU A 158 14.38 -15.66 27.27
CA GLU A 158 15.58 -15.65 28.07
C GLU A 158 15.65 -16.99 28.82
N THR A 159 16.47 -17.93 28.33
CA THR A 159 16.82 -19.14 29.06
C THR A 159 18.32 -19.40 28.94
N ARG A 160 19.00 -18.82 29.93
CA ARG A 160 20.09 -19.43 30.71
C ARG A 160 21.34 -19.87 29.95
N ASP A 161 22.30 -18.96 30.02
CA ASP A 161 23.70 -19.28 30.29
C ASP A 161 23.81 -20.50 31.23
N SER A 162 24.38 -21.57 30.69
CA SER A 162 24.82 -22.73 31.44
C SER A 162 25.90 -23.42 30.62
N ARG A 163 27.12 -22.87 30.65
CA ARG A 163 28.38 -23.63 30.51
C ARG A 163 29.60 -22.75 30.83
N CYS A 164 29.81 -22.49 32.12
CA CYS A 164 31.14 -22.19 32.66
C CYS A 164 31.21 -22.68 34.13
N ARG A 165 31.73 -23.90 34.32
CA ARG A 165 32.58 -24.34 35.45
C ARG A 165 32.85 -25.85 35.36
N ALA A 166 34.08 -26.17 34.96
CA ALA A 166 34.82 -27.29 35.49
C ALA A 166 36.23 -26.75 35.77
N GLY A 167 36.52 -26.58 37.06
CA GLY A 167 37.72 -26.04 37.67
C GLY A 167 37.54 -26.15 39.18
#